data_AF-A0A811L729-F1
#
_entry.id   AF-A0A811L729-F1
#
_cell.length_a   1.000
_cell.length_b   1.000
_cell.length_c   1.000
_cell.angle_alpha   90.00
_cell.angle_beta   90.00
_cell.angle_gamma   90.00
#
_symmetry.space_group_name_H-M   'P 1'
#
loop_
_entity.id
_entity.type
_entity.pdbx_description
1 polymer ?
#
loop_
_entity_poly.entity_id
_entity_poly.type
_entity_poly.pdbx_seq_one_letter_code
_entity_poly.pdbx_strand_id
1 'polypeptide(L)'
;MQIANWVNYAEREESIGEIQRRRFVFERGLDVDHRSITFWLQYAEMEVRNRQINHARNIWDCAVTILSRATQFWLKYSYMEELVENITGARQVFDRWMEWVPNEQGWRTYISFEQRHKEVDRANDIYLRFLHGHDFNNWIAYPKFEERFDYIENSRSEIIKGSMQVQTHRNQLALQG
;
A
#
# COMPACT_ATOMS: atom_id res chain seq x y z
N MET A 1 28.53 -6.94 13.50
CA MET A 1 27.80 -6.14 14.51
C MET A 1 26.32 -6.44 14.36
N GLN A 2 25.62 -6.83 15.43
CA GLN A 2 24.23 -7.26 15.33
C GLN A 2 23.27 -6.06 15.22
N ILE A 3 22.22 -6.17 14.40
CA ILE A 3 21.18 -5.15 14.17
C ILE A 3 20.58 -4.65 15.49
N ALA A 4 20.42 -5.53 16.48
CA ALA A 4 19.90 -5.20 17.80
C ALA A 4 20.68 -4.10 18.53
N ASN A 5 22.01 -4.04 18.35
CA ASN A 5 22.83 -3.03 19.02
C ASN A 5 22.57 -1.62 18.48
N TRP A 6 22.30 -1.50 17.18
CA TRP A 6 21.96 -0.23 16.55
C TRP A 6 20.59 0.27 16.97
N VAL A 7 19.61 -0.64 17.07
CA VAL A 7 18.26 -0.31 17.55
C VAL A 7 18.30 0.18 19.00
N ASN A 8 18.95 -0.56 19.88
CA ASN A 8 19.10 -0.18 21.30
C ASN A 8 19.85 1.15 21.46
N TYR A 9 20.85 1.41 20.61
CA TYR A 9 21.57 2.68 20.62
C TYR A 9 20.69 3.84 20.15
N ALA A 10 19.93 3.65 19.06
CA ALA A 10 19.00 4.65 18.56
C ALA A 10 17.88 4.98 19.56
N GLU A 11 17.35 3.99 20.27
CA GLU A 11 16.37 4.21 21.36
C GLU A 11 16.97 4.99 22.53
N ARG A 12 18.22 4.71 22.90
CA ARG A 12 18.91 5.45 23.95
C ARG A 12 19.12 6.91 23.57
N GLU A 13 19.58 7.19 22.34
CA GLU A 13 19.76 8.58 21.87
C GLU A 13 18.41 9.33 21.77
N GLU A 14 17.31 8.63 21.46
CA GLU A 14 15.96 9.22 21.52
C GLU A 14 15.61 9.73 22.93
N SER A 15 15.91 8.94 23.97
CA SER A 15 15.67 9.35 25.35
C SER A 15 16.54 10.53 25.82
N ILE A 16 17.67 10.75 25.18
CA ILE A 16 18.58 11.88 25.44
C ILE A 16 18.08 13.15 24.72
N GLY A 17 17.20 13.02 23.71
CA GLY A 17 16.64 14.12 22.94
C GLY A 17 17.50 14.58 21.75
N GLU A 18 18.60 13.88 21.46
CA GLU A 18 19.54 14.22 20.40
C GLU A 18 19.12 13.62 19.04
N ILE A 19 18.06 14.18 18.45
CA ILE A 19 17.48 13.68 17.20
C ILE A 19 18.50 13.65 16.05
N GLN A 20 19.40 14.64 15.96
CA GLN A 20 20.41 14.69 14.89
C GLN A 20 21.42 13.55 14.98
N ARG A 21 21.84 13.19 16.19
CA ARG A 21 22.73 12.03 16.38
C ARG A 21 22.03 10.74 15.99
N ARG A 22 20.75 10.61 16.37
CA ARG A 22 19.95 9.45 15.99
C ARG A 22 19.77 9.32 14.47
N ARG A 23 19.55 10.43 13.76
CA ARG A 23 19.54 10.44 12.28
C ARG A 23 20.84 9.91 11.71
N PHE A 24 21.97 10.43 12.20
CA PHE A 24 23.30 9.96 11.77
C PHE A 24 23.48 8.46 12.01
N VAL A 25 23.04 7.93 13.16
CA VAL A 25 23.08 6.48 13.45
C VAL A 25 22.26 5.69 12.44
N PHE A 26 21.05 6.14 12.09
CA PHE A 26 20.21 5.49 11.10
C PHE A 26 20.81 5.54 9.70
N GLU A 27 21.32 6.70 9.27
CA GLU A 27 22.00 6.87 7.98
C GLU A 27 23.21 5.93 7.86
N ARG A 28 24.05 5.86 8.89
CA ARG A 28 25.20 4.93 8.93
C ARG A 28 24.77 3.47 8.98
N GLY A 29 23.64 3.16 9.64
CA GLY A 29 23.06 1.82 9.63
C GLY A 29 22.60 1.40 8.23
N LEU A 30 21.96 2.32 7.50
CA LEU A 30 21.50 2.11 6.13
C LEU A 30 22.64 2.07 5.11
N ASP A 31 23.75 2.79 5.34
CA ASP A 31 24.98 2.65 4.54
C ASP A 31 25.54 1.22 4.60
N VAL A 32 25.43 0.58 5.77
CA VAL A 32 25.92 -0.79 5.99
C VAL A 32 24.93 -1.83 5.48
N ASP A 33 23.63 -1.64 5.74
CA ASP A 33 22.57 -2.54 5.28
C ASP A 33 21.35 -1.75 4.77
N HIS A 34 21.42 -1.37 3.50
CA HIS A 34 20.36 -0.63 2.82
C HIS A 34 19.10 -1.47 2.54
N ARG A 35 19.15 -2.79 2.74
CA ARG A 35 18.00 -3.71 2.54
C ARG A 35 17.25 -3.99 3.83
N SER A 36 17.74 -3.49 4.95
CA SER A 36 17.13 -3.73 6.25
C SER A 36 15.81 -2.98 6.39
N ILE A 37 14.73 -3.74 6.42
CA ILE A 37 13.38 -3.19 6.54
C ILE A 37 13.19 -2.45 7.88
N THR A 38 13.77 -2.99 8.95
CA THR A 38 13.63 -2.44 10.31
C THR A 38 14.22 -1.03 10.41
N PHE A 39 15.39 -0.80 9.79
CA PHE A 39 16.03 0.52 9.83
C PHE A 39 15.19 1.58 9.12
N TRP A 40 14.69 1.28 7.92
CA TRP A 40 13.81 2.19 7.17
C TRP A 40 12.54 2.53 7.96
N LEU A 41 11.89 1.52 8.55
CA LEU A 41 10.68 1.74 9.36
C LEU A 41 10.95 2.62 10.56
N GLN A 42 11.94 2.25 11.39
CA GLN A 42 12.23 2.98 12.63
C GLN A 42 12.66 4.42 12.35
N TYR A 43 13.43 4.62 11.27
CA TYR A 43 13.90 5.94 10.89
C TYR A 43 12.73 6.83 10.44
N ALA A 44 11.89 6.34 9.53
CA ALA A 44 10.74 7.12 9.06
C ALA A 44 9.71 7.36 10.18
N GLU A 45 9.40 6.36 11.00
CA GLU A 45 8.49 6.52 12.15
C GLU A 45 9.03 7.49 13.22
N MET A 46 10.35 7.55 13.41
CA MET A 46 10.96 8.58 14.25
C MET A 46 10.68 9.98 13.70
N GLU A 47 10.91 10.22 12.40
CA GLU A 47 10.67 11.54 11.81
C GLU A 47 9.20 11.96 11.89
N VAL A 48 8.27 11.02 11.70
CA VAL A 48 6.83 11.26 11.89
C VAL A 48 6.53 11.66 13.34
N ARG A 49 7.06 10.93 14.33
CA ARG A 49 6.89 11.27 15.77
C ARG A 49 7.44 12.66 16.12
N ASN A 50 8.53 13.06 15.48
CA ASN A 50 9.15 14.37 15.64
C ASN A 50 8.51 15.48 14.78
N ARG A 51 7.39 15.20 14.12
CA ARG A 51 6.64 16.13 13.24
C ARG A 51 7.42 16.63 12.02
N GLN A 52 8.45 15.90 11.60
CA GLN A 52 9.30 16.22 10.44
C GLN A 52 8.79 15.49 9.19
N ILE A 53 7.59 15.84 8.74
CA ILE A 53 6.88 15.12 7.68
C ILE A 53 7.63 15.11 6.35
N ASN A 54 8.26 16.23 5.97
CA ASN A 54 9.02 16.30 4.71
C ASN A 54 10.24 15.37 4.72
N HIS A 55 10.92 15.24 5.86
CA HIS A 55 12.00 14.27 6.01
C HIS A 55 11.45 12.85 5.96
N ALA A 56 10.34 12.57 6.65
CA ALA A 56 9.70 11.26 6.60
C ALA A 56 9.30 10.86 5.17
N ARG A 57 8.74 11.78 4.36
CA ARG A 57 8.42 11.55 2.94
C ARG A 57 9.65 11.13 2.13
N ASN A 58 10.74 11.88 2.24
CA ASN A 58 11.98 11.54 1.53
C ASN A 58 12.50 10.15 1.92
N ILE A 59 12.43 9.80 3.20
CA ILE A 59 12.85 8.47 3.68
C ILE A 59 11.92 7.38 3.14
N TRP A 60 10.61 7.60 3.15
CA TRP A 60 9.64 6.66 2.58
C TRP A 60 9.84 6.47 1.08
N ASP A 61 10.03 7.56 0.32
CA ASP A 61 10.29 7.53 -1.12
C ASP A 61 11.56 6.74 -1.43
N CYS A 62 12.63 6.94 -0.67
CA CYS A 62 13.85 6.14 -0.77
C CYS A 62 13.57 4.66 -0.47
N ALA A 63 12.86 4.36 0.63
CA ALA A 63 12.55 3.00 1.04
C ALA A 63 11.73 2.24 -0.02
N VAL A 64 10.68 2.85 -0.58
CA VAL A 64 9.86 2.22 -1.62
C VAL A 64 10.59 2.09 -2.96
N THR A 65 11.57 2.97 -3.23
CA THR A 65 12.40 2.87 -4.45
C THR A 65 13.40 1.72 -4.35
N ILE A 66 14.02 1.52 -3.17
CA ILE A 66 14.99 0.44 -2.96
C ILE A 66 14.30 -0.91 -2.76
N LEU A 67 13.18 -0.92 -2.03
CA LEU A 67 12.46 -2.12 -1.60
C LEU A 67 10.98 -2.05 -2.02
N SER A 68 10.74 -1.93 -3.32
CA SER A 68 9.39 -1.74 -3.88
C SER A 68 8.40 -2.87 -3.58
N ARG A 69 8.88 -4.10 -3.33
CA ARG A 69 8.04 -5.25 -3.00
C ARG A 69 7.60 -5.31 -1.53
N ALA A 70 8.15 -4.47 -0.66
CA ALA A 70 7.82 -4.48 0.76
C ALA A 70 6.52 -3.70 1.02
N THR A 71 5.39 -4.43 1.00
CA THR A 71 4.02 -3.92 1.26
C THR A 71 3.92 -3.03 2.50
N GLN A 72 4.65 -3.35 3.57
CA GLN A 72 4.62 -2.59 4.81
C GLN A 72 5.04 -1.12 4.66
N PHE A 73 5.95 -0.80 3.73
CA PHE A 73 6.35 0.59 3.50
C PHE A 73 5.23 1.38 2.85
N TRP A 74 4.60 0.81 1.82
CA TRP A 74 3.46 1.44 1.15
C TRP A 74 2.30 1.70 2.11
N LEU A 75 1.96 0.72 2.95
CA LEU A 75 0.89 0.86 3.96
C LEU A 75 1.18 1.97 4.98
N LYS A 76 2.41 2.00 5.52
CA LYS A 76 2.81 3.01 6.50
C LYS A 76 2.91 4.40 5.86
N TYR A 77 3.39 4.47 4.62
CA TYR A 77 3.51 5.72 3.89
C TYR A 77 2.15 6.30 3.53
N SER A 78 1.23 5.50 2.97
CA SER A 78 -0.13 5.94 2.66
C SER A 78 -0.88 6.38 3.93
N TYR A 79 -0.69 5.65 5.04
CA TYR A 79 -1.29 6.00 6.32
C TYR A 79 -0.74 7.33 6.87
N MET A 80 0.57 7.58 6.74
CA MET A 80 1.16 8.86 7.12
C MET A 80 0.57 10.02 6.31
N GLU A 81 0.42 9.88 4.99
CA GLU A 81 -0.19 10.93 4.16
C GLU A 81 -1.67 11.17 4.53
N GLU A 82 -2.42 10.10 4.86
CA GLU A 82 -3.79 10.20 5.36
C GLU A 82 -3.85 10.94 6.71
N LEU A 83 -2.91 10.69 7.63
CA LEU A 83 -2.81 11.40 8.91
C LEU A 83 -2.49 12.90 8.75
N VAL A 84 -1.76 13.27 7.70
CA VAL A 84 -1.44 14.67 7.37
C VAL A 84 -2.57 15.31 6.55
N GLU A 85 -3.67 14.58 6.32
CA GLU A 85 -4.82 14.99 5.51
C GLU A 85 -4.47 15.29 4.04
N ASN A 86 -3.33 14.78 3.56
CA ASN A 86 -2.89 14.91 2.18
C ASN A 86 -3.45 13.78 1.32
N ILE A 87 -4.74 13.86 1.00
CA ILE A 87 -5.47 12.80 0.29
C ILE A 87 -4.92 12.59 -1.13
N THR A 88 -4.51 13.66 -1.80
CA THR A 88 -3.89 13.59 -3.13
C THR A 88 -2.53 12.89 -3.08
N GLY A 89 -1.70 13.18 -2.08
CA GLY A 89 -0.44 12.47 -1.86
C GLY A 89 -0.66 10.98 -1.56
N ALA A 90 -1.60 10.65 -0.67
CA ALA A 90 -1.93 9.27 -0.36
C ALA A 90 -2.36 8.49 -1.62
N ARG A 91 -3.16 9.09 -2.50
CA ARG A 91 -3.55 8.51 -3.78
C ARG A 91 -2.36 8.25 -4.70
N GLN A 92 -1.46 9.22 -4.85
CA GLN A 92 -0.25 9.04 -5.66
C GLN A 92 0.62 7.88 -5.15
N VAL A 93 0.72 7.71 -3.83
CA VAL A 93 1.41 6.58 -3.22
C VAL A 93 0.72 5.26 -3.56
N PHE A 94 -0.62 5.19 -3.47
CA PHE A 94 -1.37 4.01 -3.87
C PHE A 94 -1.24 3.69 -5.36
N ASP A 95 -1.34 4.68 -6.24
CA ASP A 95 -1.22 4.48 -7.69
C ASP A 95 0.16 3.91 -8.05
N ARG A 96 1.23 4.49 -7.50
CA ARG A 96 2.60 3.94 -7.63
C ARG A 96 2.72 2.54 -7.08
N TRP A 97 2.02 2.23 -5.98
CA TRP A 97 2.03 0.89 -5.42
C TRP A 97 1.36 -0.13 -6.36
N MET A 98 0.25 0.26 -7.01
CA MET A 98 -0.47 -0.62 -7.96
C MET A 98 0.35 -0.97 -9.20
N GLU A 99 1.30 -0.12 -9.62
CA GLU A 99 2.24 -0.43 -10.73
C GLU A 99 3.10 -1.67 -10.43
N TRP A 100 3.39 -1.94 -9.15
CA TRP A 100 4.15 -3.11 -8.72
C TRP A 100 3.29 -4.37 -8.56
N VAL A 101 1.99 -4.30 -8.89
CA VAL A 101 1.00 -5.38 -8.79
C VAL A 101 1.04 -6.03 -7.39
N PRO A 102 0.57 -5.32 -6.36
CA PRO A 102 0.62 -5.82 -5.00
C PRO A 102 -0.36 -6.98 -4.80
N ASN A 103 -0.19 -7.67 -3.67
CA ASN A 103 -1.12 -8.69 -3.24
C ASN A 103 -2.55 -8.12 -3.05
N GLU A 104 -3.53 -9.01 -2.96
CA GLU A 104 -4.93 -8.64 -2.75
C GLU A 104 -5.13 -7.67 -1.57
N GLN A 105 -4.33 -7.81 -0.50
CA GLN A 105 -4.38 -6.91 0.64
C GLN A 105 -4.08 -5.45 0.25
N GLY A 106 -3.16 -5.20 -0.68
CA GLY A 106 -2.86 -3.84 -1.15
C GLY A 106 -4.07 -3.20 -1.83
N TRP A 107 -4.69 -3.93 -2.76
CA TRP A 107 -5.90 -3.49 -3.46
C TRP A 107 -7.07 -3.24 -2.51
N ARG A 108 -7.34 -4.17 -1.59
CA ARG A 108 -8.38 -4.02 -0.56
C ARG A 108 -8.14 -2.79 0.31
N THR A 109 -6.88 -2.50 0.64
CA THR A 109 -6.55 -1.31 1.44
C THR A 109 -6.82 -0.02 0.68
N TYR A 110 -6.51 0.01 -0.63
CA TYR A 110 -6.78 1.19 -1.46
C TYR A 110 -8.28 1.44 -1.66
N ILE A 111 -9.04 0.38 -1.93
CA ILE A 111 -10.51 0.45 -2.01
C ILE A 111 -11.09 0.95 -0.67
N SER A 112 -10.62 0.40 0.45
CA SER A 112 -11.06 0.83 1.79
C SER A 112 -10.71 2.29 2.07
N PHE A 113 -9.60 2.80 1.52
CA PHE A 113 -9.21 4.20 1.62
C PHE A 113 -10.18 5.12 0.87
N GLU A 114 -10.49 4.85 -0.40
CA GLU A 114 -11.46 5.67 -1.14
C GLU A 114 -12.86 5.61 -0.52
N GLN A 115 -13.24 4.45 0.04
CA GLN A 115 -14.47 4.31 0.82
C GLN A 115 -14.52 5.23 2.05
N ARG A 116 -13.43 5.32 2.83
CA ARG A 116 -13.37 6.24 3.98
C ARG A 116 -13.54 7.70 3.57
N HIS A 117 -13.07 8.04 2.37
CA HIS A 117 -13.19 9.38 1.79
C HIS A 117 -14.48 9.63 0.99
N LYS A 118 -15.42 8.65 0.97
CA LYS A 118 -16.72 8.72 0.29
C LYS A 118 -16.64 8.87 -1.24
N GLU A 119 -15.52 8.44 -1.83
CA GLU A 119 -15.28 8.51 -3.29
C GLU A 119 -15.58 7.15 -3.90
N VAL A 120 -16.86 6.81 -3.94
CA VAL A 120 -17.28 5.44 -4.24
C VAL A 120 -17.12 5.10 -5.73
N ASP A 121 -17.22 6.10 -6.62
CA ASP A 121 -16.98 5.91 -8.06
C ASP A 121 -15.55 5.43 -8.32
N ARG A 122 -14.58 6.06 -7.65
CA ARG A 122 -13.16 5.69 -7.74
C ARG A 122 -12.90 4.34 -7.11
N ALA A 123 -13.52 4.06 -5.96
CA ALA A 123 -13.42 2.76 -5.32
C ALA A 123 -13.88 1.64 -6.28
N ASN A 124 -14.92 1.91 -7.06
CA ASN A 124 -15.42 1.00 -8.08
C ASN A 124 -14.43 0.82 -9.23
N ASP A 125 -13.90 1.91 -9.79
CA ASP A 125 -12.90 1.84 -10.86
C ASP A 125 -11.65 1.05 -10.44
N ILE A 126 -11.19 1.24 -9.20
CA ILE A 126 -10.06 0.50 -8.62
C ILE A 126 -10.42 -0.98 -8.46
N TYR A 127 -11.64 -1.30 -8.02
CA TYR A 127 -12.11 -2.67 -7.90
C TYR A 127 -12.17 -3.36 -9.27
N LEU A 128 -12.67 -2.68 -10.30
CA LEU A 128 -12.68 -3.19 -11.68
C LEU A 128 -11.25 -3.43 -12.19
N ARG A 129 -10.32 -2.49 -11.95
CA ARG A 129 -8.89 -2.69 -12.25
C ARG A 129 -8.32 -3.93 -11.55
N PHE A 130 -8.67 -4.14 -10.28
CA PHE A 130 -8.28 -5.33 -9.53
C PHE A 130 -8.86 -6.62 -10.16
N LEU A 131 -10.15 -6.63 -10.53
CA LEU A 131 -10.81 -7.77 -11.13
C LEU A 131 -10.23 -8.18 -12.49
N HIS A 132 -9.84 -7.21 -13.32
CA HIS A 132 -9.22 -7.49 -14.61
C HIS A 132 -7.83 -8.11 -14.49
N GLY A 133 -7.12 -7.86 -13.39
CA GLY A 133 -5.75 -8.36 -13.17
C GLY A 133 -5.64 -9.61 -12.31
N HIS A 134 -6.72 -10.04 -11.64
CA HIS A 134 -6.68 -11.09 -10.60
C HIS A 134 -7.69 -12.21 -10.82
N ASP A 135 -7.52 -13.25 -10.01
CA ASP A 135 -8.18 -14.54 -10.13
C ASP A 135 -9.72 -14.47 -10.09
N PHE A 136 -10.35 -15.42 -10.77
CA PHE A 136 -11.80 -15.53 -11.00
C PHE A 136 -12.65 -15.41 -9.73
N ASN A 137 -12.17 -15.91 -8.58
CA ASN A 137 -12.94 -15.93 -7.34
C ASN A 137 -13.35 -14.52 -6.86
N ASN A 138 -12.60 -13.49 -7.25
CA ASN A 138 -12.89 -12.11 -6.88
C ASN A 138 -14.15 -11.56 -7.58
N TRP A 139 -14.46 -12.05 -8.79
CA TRP A 139 -15.67 -11.67 -9.53
C TRP A 139 -16.96 -12.11 -8.83
N ILE A 140 -16.91 -13.17 -8.01
CA ILE A 140 -18.06 -13.64 -7.23
C ILE A 140 -18.34 -12.71 -6.03
N ALA A 141 -17.30 -12.06 -5.50
CA ALA A 141 -17.42 -11.15 -4.35
C ALA A 141 -17.87 -9.73 -4.76
N TYR A 142 -17.70 -9.36 -6.03
CA TYR A 142 -17.99 -8.03 -6.55
C TYR A 142 -19.47 -7.61 -6.43
N PRO A 143 -20.48 -8.46 -6.74
CA PRO A 143 -21.88 -8.07 -6.58
C PRO A 143 -22.25 -7.72 -5.12
N LYS A 144 -21.62 -8.38 -4.13
CA LYS A 144 -21.81 -8.06 -2.70
C LYS A 144 -21.16 -6.73 -2.31
N PHE A 145 -20.10 -6.35 -3.00
CA PHE A 145 -19.49 -5.04 -2.86
C PHE A 145 -20.44 -3.97 -3.41
N GLU A 146 -20.99 -4.14 -4.61
CA GLU A 146 -21.92 -3.18 -5.22
C GLU A 146 -23.26 -3.02 -4.49
N GLU A 147 -23.85 -4.13 -4.02
CA GLU A 147 -25.11 -4.12 -3.25
C GLU A 147 -25.01 -3.29 -1.97
N ARG A 148 -23.80 -3.19 -1.40
CA ARG A 148 -23.54 -2.38 -0.20
C ARG A 148 -23.52 -0.88 -0.47
N PHE A 149 -23.35 -0.46 -1.72
CA PHE A 149 -23.05 0.93 -2.07
C PHE A 149 -24.00 1.52 -3.13
N ASP A 150 -25.15 0.88 -3.40
CA ASP A 150 -26.22 1.37 -4.28
C ASP A 150 -25.78 1.71 -5.73
N TYR A 151 -24.77 1.02 -6.27
CA TYR A 151 -24.38 1.12 -7.69
C TYR A 151 -25.30 0.25 -8.57
N ILE A 152 -26.53 0.72 -8.81
CA ILE A 152 -27.57 -0.08 -9.47
C ILE A 152 -27.44 -0.09 -11.01
N GLU A 153 -26.78 0.88 -11.65
CA GLU A 153 -26.82 1.01 -13.13
C GLU A 153 -25.63 0.39 -13.89
N ASN A 154 -24.38 0.49 -13.42
CA ASN A 154 -23.20 -0.02 -14.14
C ASN A 154 -22.86 -1.50 -13.87
N SER A 155 -23.42 -2.07 -12.80
CA SER A 155 -23.17 -3.43 -12.32
C SER A 155 -23.58 -4.51 -13.31
N ARG A 156 -24.77 -4.36 -13.93
CA ARG A 156 -25.34 -5.42 -14.77
C ARG A 156 -24.53 -5.69 -16.03
N SER A 157 -24.03 -4.65 -16.69
CA SER A 157 -23.25 -4.81 -17.92
C SER A 157 -21.87 -5.42 -17.66
N GLU A 158 -21.20 -5.01 -16.58
CA GLU A 158 -19.88 -5.52 -16.20
C GLU A 158 -19.95 -6.92 -15.59
N ILE A 159 -20.98 -7.25 -14.79
CA ILE A 159 -21.24 -8.63 -14.33
C ILE A 159 -21.54 -9.56 -15.52
N ILE A 160 -22.29 -9.09 -16.53
CA ILE A 160 -22.54 -9.86 -17.75
C ILE A 160 -21.24 -10.11 -18.52
N LYS A 161 -20.35 -9.10 -18.65
CA LYS A 161 -19.03 -9.28 -19.28
C LYS A 161 -18.14 -10.24 -18.50
N GLY A 162 -18.07 -10.10 -17.17
CA GLY A 162 -17.33 -11.00 -16.30
C GLY A 162 -17.85 -12.43 -16.38
N SER A 163 -19.16 -12.64 -16.29
CA SER A 163 -19.78 -13.97 -16.43
C SER A 163 -19.61 -14.59 -17.83
N MET A 164 -19.60 -13.79 -18.90
CA MET A 164 -19.26 -14.26 -20.25
C MET A 164 -17.80 -14.72 -20.35
N GLN A 165 -16.85 -14.01 -19.74
CA GLN A 165 -15.45 -14.45 -19.66
C GLN A 165 -15.32 -15.75 -18.86
N VAL A 166 -16.06 -15.89 -17.76
CA VAL A 166 -16.14 -17.11 -16.95
C VAL A 166 -16.64 -18.30 -17.75
N GLN A 167 -17.71 -18.13 -18.53
CA GLN A 167 -18.26 -19.21 -19.36
C GLN A 167 -17.28 -19.60 -20.45
N THR A 168 -16.58 -18.63 -21.05
CA THR A 168 -15.59 -18.87 -22.11
C THR A 168 -14.39 -19.65 -21.58
N HIS A 169 -13.85 -19.28 -20.41
CA HIS A 169 -12.71 -19.97 -19.81
C HIS A 169 -13.07 -21.38 -19.33
N ARG A 170 -14.24 -21.58 -18.72
CA ARG A 170 -14.76 -22.91 -18.38
C ARG A 170 -14.91 -23.80 -19.61
N ASN A 171 -15.43 -23.26 -20.71
CA ASN A 171 -15.60 -24.00 -21.95
C ASN A 171 -14.25 -24.36 -22.59
N GLN A 172 -13.23 -23.50 -22.49
CA GLN A 172 -11.88 -23.79 -22.97
C GLN A 172 -11.18 -24.90 -22.18
N LEU A 173 -11.30 -24.90 -20.85
CA LEU A 173 -10.76 -25.95 -19.99
C LEU A 173 -11.44 -27.31 -20.23
N ALA A 174 -12.75 -27.30 -20.52
CA ALA A 174 -13.51 -28.50 -20.85
C ALA A 174 -13.17 -29.10 -22.23
N LEU A 175 -12.53 -28.33 -23.12
CA LEU A 175 -12.10 -28.79 -24.45
C LEU A 175 -10.65 -29.31 -24.49
N GLN A 176 -9.87 -29.10 -23.42
CA GLN A 176 -8.46 -29.51 -23.31
C GLN A 176 -8.24 -30.78 -22.46
N GLY A 177 -9.31 -31.37 -21.90
CA GLY A 177 -9.29 -32.64 -21.17
C GLY A 177 -10.11 -33.71 -21.89
#